data_AF-A0AAW4KUV7-F1
#
_entry.id   AF-A0AAW4KUV7-F1
#
_cell.length_a   1.000
_cell.length_b   1.000
_cell.length_c   1.000
_cell.angle_alpha   90.00
_cell.angle_beta   90.00
_cell.angle_gamma   90.00
#
_symmetry.space_group_name_H-M   'P 1'
#
loop_
_entity.id
_entity.type
_entity.pdbx_description
1 polymer ?
#
loop_
_entity_poly.entity_id
_entity_poly.type
_entity_poly.pdbx_seq_one_letter_code
_entity_poly.pdbx_strand_id
1 'polypeptide(L)'
;MNKSASAQGLDDPILQWVTFKLDNETYGINVMRVQEVLRYTEIAPVPGAPSYVLGIINLRGNVVTVIDTRQRFGLDTVEVSDNTRIVII
;
A
#
# COMPACT_ATOMS: atom_id res chain seq x y z
N MET A 1 -46.54 -30.68 7.69
CA MET A 1 -46.02 -29.57 6.86
C MET A 1 -44.60 -29.26 7.28
N ASN A 2 -43.61 -29.64 6.46
CA ASN A 2 -42.21 -29.27 6.67
C ASN A 2 -41.94 -27.86 6.15
N LYS A 3 -41.56 -26.94 7.02
CA LYS A 3 -40.76 -25.76 6.65
C LYS A 3 -39.39 -25.93 7.29
N SER A 4 -38.51 -26.67 6.60
CA SER A 4 -37.09 -26.63 6.88
C SER A 4 -36.53 -25.48 6.06
N ALA A 5 -36.34 -24.35 6.72
CA ALA A 5 -35.74 -23.14 6.16
C ALA A 5 -34.35 -23.46 5.61
N SER A 6 -34.08 -22.97 4.40
CA SER A 6 -32.78 -22.93 3.77
C SER A 6 -31.76 -22.23 4.66
N ALA A 7 -30.80 -22.98 5.20
CA ALA A 7 -29.56 -22.42 5.69
C ALA A 7 -28.73 -21.99 4.48
N GLN A 8 -28.98 -20.77 3.99
CA GLN A 8 -28.00 -20.08 3.16
C GLN A 8 -26.80 -19.80 4.06
N GLY A 9 -25.71 -20.54 3.85
CA GLY A 9 -24.42 -20.25 4.45
C GLY A 9 -24.05 -18.81 4.10
N LEU A 10 -23.80 -18.01 5.13
CA LEU A 10 -23.22 -16.68 4.96
C LEU A 10 -21.76 -16.89 4.55
N ASP A 11 -21.52 -16.97 3.24
CA ASP A 11 -20.18 -16.76 2.68
C ASP A 11 -19.85 -15.27 2.84
N ASP A 12 -19.57 -14.86 4.09
CA ASP A 12 -19.03 -13.53 4.34
C ASP A 12 -17.61 -13.51 3.75
N PRO A 13 -17.34 -12.68 2.73
CA PRO A 13 -16.03 -12.67 2.09
C PRO A 13 -14.96 -12.28 3.11
N ILE A 14 -13.99 -13.17 3.36
CA ILE A 14 -12.87 -12.90 4.24
C ILE A 14 -12.07 -11.73 3.66
N LEU A 15 -12.15 -10.57 4.31
CA LEU A 15 -11.37 -9.39 3.94
C LEU A 15 -9.94 -9.52 4.47
N GLN A 16 -8.98 -9.60 3.56
CA GLN A 16 -7.55 -9.65 3.86
C GLN A 16 -6.87 -8.32 3.52
N TRP A 17 -5.89 -7.94 4.34
CA TRP A 17 -5.24 -6.63 4.28
C TRP A 17 -3.73 -6.76 4.40
N VAL A 18 -2.98 -6.00 3.60
CA VAL A 18 -1.59 -5.68 3.88
C VAL A 18 -1.59 -4.50 4.82
N THR A 19 -1.04 -4.69 6.01
CA THR A 19 -0.95 -3.63 7.02
C THR A 19 0.45 -3.06 7.09
N PHE A 20 0.54 -1.77 7.38
CA PHE A 20 1.78 -1.05 7.59
C PHE A 20 1.58 0.06 8.62
N LYS A 21 2.66 0.52 9.21
CA LYS A 21 2.63 1.58 10.23
C LYS A 21 3.19 2.88 9.67
N LEU A 22 2.49 3.97 9.96
CA LEU A 22 3.02 5.32 9.82
C LEU A 22 2.88 6.00 11.18
N ASP A 23 4.01 6.36 11.79
CA ASP A 23 4.03 6.87 13.15
C ASP A 23 3.36 5.88 14.12
N ASN A 24 2.39 6.31 14.92
CA ASN A 24 1.71 5.47 15.90
C ASN A 24 0.46 4.75 15.35
N GLU A 25 0.14 4.95 14.07
CA GLU A 25 -1.09 4.47 13.45
C GLU A 25 -0.84 3.28 12.51
N THR A 26 -1.81 2.36 12.47
CA THR A 26 -1.80 1.21 11.56
C THR A 26 -2.78 1.44 10.42
N TYR A 27 -2.26 1.38 9.19
CA TYR A 27 -3.02 1.50 7.96
C TYR A 27 -3.13 0.15 7.27
N GLY A 28 -4.13 0.01 6.40
CA GLY A 28 -4.37 -1.22 5.64
C GLY A 28 -4.72 -0.93 4.19
N ILE A 29 -4.12 -1.68 3.28
CA ILE A 29 -4.55 -1.77 1.87
C ILE A 29 -5.17 -3.15 1.68
N ASN A 30 -6.34 -3.20 1.03
CA ASN A 30 -6.96 -4.47 0.69
C ASN A 30 -5.95 -5.30 -0.10
N VAL A 31 -5.71 -6.55 0.30
CA VAL A 31 -4.64 -7.38 -0.28
C VAL A 31 -4.81 -7.55 -1.79
N MET A 32 -6.06 -7.54 -2.28
CA MET A 32 -6.37 -7.68 -3.71
C MET A 32 -5.93 -6.47 -4.54
N ARG A 33 -5.62 -5.34 -3.90
CA ARG A 33 -5.04 -4.15 -4.55
C ARG A 33 -3.53 -4.08 -4.43
N VAL A 34 -2.88 -4.96 -3.68
CA VAL A 34 -1.43 -4.96 -3.56
C VAL A 34 -0.85 -5.91 -4.60
N GLN A 35 -0.10 -5.36 -5.54
CA GLN A 35 0.59 -6.15 -6.55
C GLN A 35 1.87 -6.73 -5.96
N GLU A 36 2.70 -5.89 -5.33
CA GLU A 36 4.01 -6.27 -4.81
C GLU A 36 4.40 -5.40 -3.60
N VAL A 37 5.22 -5.95 -2.71
CA VAL A 37 5.85 -5.20 -1.61
C VAL A 37 7.36 -5.30 -1.77
N LEU A 38 7.99 -4.19 -2.16
CA LEU A 38 9.41 -4.11 -2.46
C LEU A 38 10.17 -3.52 -1.26
N ARG A 39 11.45 -3.88 -1.12
CA ARG A 39 12.37 -3.10 -0.28
C ARG A 39 12.56 -1.72 -0.90
N TYR A 40 12.87 -0.73 -0.05
CA TYR A 40 13.28 0.57 -0.56
C TYR A 40 14.49 0.42 -1.48
N THR A 41 14.47 1.14 -2.59
CA THR A 41 15.53 1.16 -3.62
C THR A 41 15.77 2.60 -4.04
N GLU A 42 16.81 2.83 -4.84
CA GLU A 42 17.03 4.12 -5.45
C GLU A 42 15.83 4.57 -6.30
N ILE A 43 15.38 5.79 -6.08
CA ILE A 43 14.25 6.43 -6.77
C ILE A 43 14.80 7.58 -7.59
N ALA A 44 14.51 7.59 -8.90
CA ALA A 44 14.93 8.68 -9.76
C ALA A 44 13.98 9.88 -9.58
N PRO A 45 14.47 11.06 -9.15
CA PRO A 45 13.63 12.20 -8.89
C PRO A 45 13.01 12.75 -10.18
N VAL A 46 11.80 13.30 -10.07
CA VAL A 46 11.08 13.93 -11.19
C VAL A 46 11.06 15.45 -10.98
N PRO A 47 11.72 16.24 -11.84
CA PRO A 47 11.73 17.70 -11.72
C PRO A 47 10.33 18.30 -11.76
N GLY A 48 10.05 19.24 -10.85
CA GLY A 48 8.77 19.95 -10.78
C GLY A 48 7.61 19.14 -10.19
N ALA A 49 7.86 17.92 -9.72
CA ALA A 49 6.84 17.14 -9.03
C ALA A 49 6.50 17.74 -7.64
N PRO A 50 5.28 17.53 -7.12
CA PRO A 50 4.95 17.87 -5.74
C PRO A 50 5.91 17.21 -4.75
N SER A 51 6.15 17.83 -3.59
CA SER A 51 7.14 17.35 -2.61
C SER A 51 6.92 15.91 -2.14
N TYR A 52 5.66 15.47 -2.06
CA TYR A 52 5.31 14.11 -1.67
C TYR A 52 5.59 13.07 -2.78
N VAL A 53 5.97 13.48 -3.98
CA VAL A 53 6.40 12.58 -5.05
C VAL A 53 7.91 12.42 -4.94
N LEU A 54 8.35 11.25 -4.51
CA LEU A 54 9.77 10.92 -4.41
C LEU A 54 10.41 10.78 -5.81
N GLY A 55 9.62 10.34 -6.79
CA GLY A 55 10.03 10.23 -8.18
C GLY A 55 9.49 8.97 -8.84
N ILE A 56 10.31 8.32 -9.65
CA ILE A 56 9.97 7.10 -10.39
C ILE A 56 10.98 5.99 -10.18
N ILE A 57 10.50 4.75 -10.30
CA ILE A 57 11.32 3.54 -10.40
C ILE A 57 10.97 2.76 -11.67
N ASN A 58 11.92 1.96 -12.15
CA ASN A 58 11.66 0.99 -13.20
C ASN A 58 11.32 -0.36 -12.56
N LEU A 59 10.08 -0.80 -12.73
CA LEU A 59 9.60 -2.11 -12.31
C LEU A 59 9.36 -2.99 -13.54
N ARG A 60 10.36 -3.84 -13.85
CA ARG A 60 10.33 -4.80 -14.97
C ARG A 60 9.98 -4.16 -16.33
N GLY A 61 10.55 -2.99 -16.61
CA GLY A 61 10.30 -2.22 -17.83
C GLY A 61 9.17 -1.21 -17.71
N ASN A 62 8.37 -1.24 -16.65
CA ASN A 62 7.30 -0.27 -16.41
C ASN A 62 7.79 0.86 -15.51
N VAL A 63 7.53 2.10 -15.89
CA VAL A 63 7.82 3.26 -15.05
C VAL A 63 6.68 3.43 -14.04
N VAL A 64 7.02 3.40 -12.76
CA VAL A 64 6.06 3.53 -11.66
C VAL A 64 6.43 4.72 -10.79
N THR A 65 5.44 5.56 -10.47
CA THR A 65 5.61 6.71 -9.58
C THR A 65 5.64 6.24 -8.13
N VAL A 66 6.63 6.73 -7.37
CA VAL A 66 6.75 6.49 -5.93
C VAL A 66 6.42 7.77 -5.18
N ILE A 67 5.51 7.64 -4.21
CA ILE A 67 5.12 8.75 -3.32
C ILE A 67 5.56 8.46 -1.88
N ASP A 68 5.94 9.51 -1.17
CA ASP A 68 6.12 9.48 0.27
C ASP A 68 4.75 9.58 0.94
N THR A 69 4.27 8.46 1.49
CA THR A 69 2.97 8.42 2.16
C THR A 69 2.92 9.30 3.40
N ARG A 70 4.03 9.48 4.12
CA ARG A 70 4.09 10.35 5.31
C ARG A 70 3.86 11.80 4.91
N GLN A 71 4.62 12.29 3.93
CA GLN A 71 4.40 13.64 3.39
C GLN A 71 3.00 13.80 2.81
N ARG A 72 2.49 12.80 2.08
CA ARG A 72 1.15 12.86 1.49
C ARG A 72 0.05 13.00 2.55
N PHE A 73 0.26 12.45 3.75
CA PHE A 73 -0.66 12.48 4.88
C PHE A 73 -0.33 13.61 5.88
N GLY A 74 0.67 14.45 5.60
CA GLY A 74 1.06 15.55 6.48
C GLY A 74 1.78 15.11 7.75
N LEU A 75 2.42 13.94 7.74
CA LEU A 75 3.24 13.42 8.83
C LEU A 75 4.71 13.82 8.63
N ASP A 76 5.44 13.94 9.74
CA ASP A 76 6.87 14.27 9.72
C ASP A 76 7.67 13.23 8.94
N THR A 77 8.65 13.68 8.15
CA THR A 77 9.55 12.78 7.42
C THR A 77 10.43 11.98 8.38
N VAL A 78 10.72 10.74 8.02
CA VAL A 78 11.66 9.87 8.75
C VAL A 78 12.68 9.32 7.79
N GLU A 79 13.87 9.01 8.32
CA GLU A 79 14.91 8.36 7.55
C GLU A 79 14.47 6.98 7.06
N VAL A 80 14.94 6.62 5.87
CA VAL A 80 14.74 5.28 5.32
C VAL A 80 15.47 4.27 6.19
N SER A 81 14.79 3.17 6.52
CA SER A 81 15.35 2.06 7.30
C SER A 81 15.17 0.72 6.59
N ASP A 82 15.74 -0.33 7.15
CA ASP A 82 15.55 -1.71 6.68
C ASP A 82 14.08 -2.19 6.72
N ASN A 83 13.21 -1.46 7.43
CA ASN A 83 11.77 -1.71 7.50
C ASN A 83 10.97 -0.92 6.46
N THR A 84 11.57 0.05 5.77
CA THR A 84 10.90 0.85 4.75
C THR A 84 10.61 -0.01 3.52
N ARG A 85 9.37 0.05 3.03
CA ARG A 85 8.89 -0.70 1.87
C ARG A 85 8.21 0.22 0.87
N ILE A 86 8.29 -0.15 -0.40
CA ILE A 86 7.48 0.44 -1.47
C ILE A 86 6.37 -0.56 -1.76
N VAL A 87 5.11 -0.15 -1.55
CA VAL A 87 3.94 -0.98 -1.86
C VAL A 87 3.43 -0.59 -3.24
N ILE A 88 3.42 -1.55 -4.16
CA ILE A 88 2.89 -1.37 -5.51
C ILE A 88 1.40 -1.70 -5.46
N ILE A 89 0.57 -0.74 -5.90
CA ILE A 89 -0.88 -0.86 -5.99
C ILE A 89 -1.34 -0.88 -7.44
#